data_AF-A0A5S9M5W2-F1
#
_entry.id   AF-A0A5S9M5W2-F1
#
_cell.length_a   1.000
_cell.length_b   1.000
_cell.length_c   1.000
_cell.angle_alpha   90.00
_cell.angle_beta   90.00
_cell.angle_gamma   90.00
#
_symmetry.space_group_name_H-M   'P 1'
#
loop_
_entity.id
_entity.type
_entity.pdbx_description
1 polymer ?
#
loop_
_entity_poly.entity_id
_entity_poly.type
_entity_poly.pdbx_seq_one_letter_code
_entity_poly.pdbx_strand_id
1 'polypeptide(L)'
;MATGYTPNIPEWFSAYEPLIEWESDEHFKVTDDFRLVFKDKRSNHLFTFTNLDHSHGTAATNLKLSIYRNQKVIRTIRGAEEAPVKQETAFQQFE
;
A
#
# COMPACT_ATOMS: atom_id res chain seq x y z
N MET A 1 12.75 -11.93 24.06
CA MET A 1 11.94 -12.69 23.08
C MET A 1 12.11 -12.01 21.74
N ALA A 2 12.46 -12.74 20.67
CA ALA A 2 12.74 -12.20 19.34
C ALA A 2 11.68 -12.64 18.32
N THR A 3 10.41 -12.30 18.58
CA THR A 3 9.23 -12.84 17.87
C THR A 3 8.69 -11.94 16.76
N GLY A 4 9.40 -10.85 16.42
CA GLY A 4 8.96 -9.93 15.37
C GLY A 4 7.97 -8.86 15.86
N TYR A 5 7.19 -8.33 14.92
CA TYR A 5 6.23 -7.24 15.12
C TYR A 5 4.89 -7.60 14.49
N THR A 6 3.80 -7.12 15.09
CA THR A 6 2.44 -7.18 14.53
C THR A 6 2.00 -5.79 14.09
N PRO A 7 1.07 -5.70 13.11
CA PRO A 7 0.43 -4.44 12.77
C PRO A 7 -0.22 -3.81 13.99
N ASN A 8 -0.08 -2.49 14.13
CA ASN A 8 -0.76 -1.71 15.16
C ASN A 8 -1.63 -0.67 14.48
N ILE A 9 -2.93 -0.94 14.38
CA ILE A 9 -3.90 -0.03 13.79
C ILE A 9 -4.28 1.01 14.87
N PRO A 10 -4.03 2.32 14.63
CA PRO A 10 -4.31 3.33 15.63
C PRO A 10 -5.81 3.45 15.95
N GLU A 11 -6.16 3.72 17.22
CA GLU A 11 -7.56 3.84 17.66
C GLU A 11 -8.38 4.87 16.87
N TRP A 12 -7.75 5.99 16.46
CA TRP A 12 -8.43 7.01 15.64
C TRP A 12 -8.91 6.47 14.29
N PHE A 13 -8.32 5.37 13.81
CA PHE A 13 -8.67 4.74 12.55
C PHE A 13 -10.01 3.97 12.63
N SER A 14 -10.49 3.63 13.83
CA SER A 14 -11.76 2.91 14.05
C SER A 14 -12.95 3.53 13.31
N ALA A 15 -12.99 4.86 13.19
CA ALA A 15 -14.03 5.58 12.45
C ALA A 15 -14.07 5.26 10.94
N TYR A 16 -12.97 4.75 10.37
CA TYR A 16 -12.83 4.42 8.95
C TYR A 16 -12.97 2.92 8.66
N GLU A 17 -12.82 2.04 9.65
CA GLU A 17 -12.97 0.59 9.49
C GLU A 17 -14.25 0.15 8.77
N PRO A 18 -15.45 0.68 9.10
CA PRO A 18 -16.67 0.30 8.39
C PRO A 18 -16.72 0.81 6.95
N LEU A 19 -15.88 1.79 6.59
CA LEU A 19 -15.86 2.46 5.29
C LEU A 19 -14.89 1.81 4.28
N ILE A 20 -13.95 1.00 4.74
CA ILE A 20 -12.91 0.38 3.89
C ILE A 20 -13.18 -1.10 3.63
N GLU A 21 -12.62 -1.63 2.54
CA GLU A 21 -12.59 -3.06 2.26
C GLU A 21 -11.41 -3.73 2.99
N TRP A 22 -11.66 -4.93 3.51
CA TRP A 22 -10.71 -5.75 4.24
C TRP A 22 -10.45 -7.06 3.49
N GLU A 23 -9.22 -7.54 3.52
CA GLU A 23 -8.85 -8.86 2.98
C GLU A 23 -8.79 -9.92 4.10
N SER A 24 -8.58 -9.50 5.35
CA SER A 24 -8.71 -10.34 6.54
C SER A 24 -8.94 -9.48 7.81
N ASP A 25 -9.00 -10.11 8.98
CA ASP A 25 -9.20 -9.44 10.28
C ASP A 25 -8.26 -8.25 10.56
N GLU A 26 -7.02 -8.30 10.08
CA GLU A 26 -6.01 -7.25 10.30
C GLU A 26 -5.47 -6.63 9.00
N HIS A 27 -5.87 -7.12 7.81
CA HIS A 27 -5.28 -6.69 6.55
C HIS A 27 -6.26 -5.86 5.72
N PHE A 28 -5.84 -4.63 5.41
CA PHE A 28 -6.58 -3.76 4.51
C PHE A 28 -6.50 -4.27 3.08
N LYS A 29 -7.56 -4.07 2.29
CA LYS A 29 -7.46 -4.14 0.85
C LYS A 29 -6.77 -2.89 0.32
N VAL A 30 -5.70 -3.07 -0.44
CA VAL A 30 -4.85 -1.98 -0.94
C VAL A 30 -4.70 -2.06 -2.45
N THR A 31 -4.82 -0.93 -3.13
CA THR A 31 -4.57 -0.82 -4.57
C THR A 31 -3.08 -0.84 -4.91
N ASP A 32 -2.74 -1.07 -6.18
CA ASP A 32 -1.35 -1.08 -6.67
C ASP A 32 -0.59 0.26 -6.46
N ASP A 33 -1.33 1.35 -6.28
CA ASP A 33 -0.79 2.67 -5.93
C ASP A 33 -0.88 3.01 -4.43
N PHE A 34 -0.99 1.98 -3.58
CA PHE A 34 -0.92 2.04 -2.13
C PHE A 34 -2.09 2.74 -1.42
N ARG A 35 -3.26 2.85 -2.06
CA ARG A 35 -4.46 3.41 -1.43
C ARG A 35 -5.27 2.32 -0.75
N LEU A 36 -5.84 2.65 0.40
CA LEU A 36 -6.91 1.83 0.96
C LEU A 36 -8.12 1.86 0.02
N VAL A 37 -8.73 0.70 -0.20
CA VAL A 37 -9.97 0.60 -0.97
C VAL A 37 -11.13 1.00 -0.06
N PHE A 38 -11.88 2.03 -0.44
CA PHE A 38 -13.11 2.43 0.23
C PHE A 38 -14.32 1.82 -0.47
N LYS A 39 -15.36 1.49 0.31
CA LYS A 39 -16.62 0.92 -0.19
C LYS A 39 -17.44 1.93 -1.00
N ASP A 40 -17.21 3.23 -0.80
CA ASP A 40 -17.87 4.32 -1.51
C ASP A 40 -16.98 4.93 -2.60
N LYS A 41 -17.62 5.60 -3.57
CA LYS A 41 -16.89 6.39 -4.56
C LYS A 41 -16.56 7.75 -3.96
N ARG A 42 -15.31 7.94 -3.54
CA ARG A 42 -14.79 9.19 -2.98
C ARG A 42 -13.59 9.74 -3.74
N SER A 43 -13.43 11.06 -3.71
CA SER A 43 -12.29 11.78 -4.30
C SER A 43 -11.06 11.83 -3.38
N ASN A 44 -11.26 11.67 -2.07
CA ASN A 44 -10.19 11.73 -1.08
C ASN A 44 -9.76 10.32 -0.70
N HIS A 45 -8.46 10.12 -0.51
CA HIS A 45 -7.87 8.79 -0.32
C HIS A 45 -6.98 8.74 0.92
N LEU A 46 -6.82 7.54 1.47
CA LEU A 46 -5.81 7.22 2.46
C LEU A 46 -4.77 6.31 1.81
N PHE A 47 -3.50 6.63 2.02
CA PHE A 47 -2.37 5.81 1.59
C PHE A 47 -1.79 5.10 2.81
N THR A 48 -1.36 3.84 2.63
CA THR A 48 -0.66 3.09 3.68
C THR A 48 0.74 2.67 3.21
N PHE A 49 1.68 2.68 4.14
CA PHE A 49 3.08 2.28 3.94
C PHE A 49 3.51 1.15 4.87
N THR A 50 2.57 0.64 5.67
CA THR A 50 2.74 -0.44 6.63
C THR A 50 1.65 -1.47 6.43
N ASN A 51 1.85 -2.68 6.96
CA ASN A 51 0.88 -3.78 6.82
C ASN A 51 0.55 -4.10 5.36
N LEU A 52 1.60 -4.16 4.53
CA LEU A 52 1.53 -4.29 3.08
C LEU A 52 2.05 -5.64 2.59
N ASP A 53 2.61 -6.46 3.47
CA ASP A 53 3.20 -7.74 3.15
C ASP A 53 2.19 -8.74 2.59
N HIS A 54 0.93 -8.66 3.02
CA HIS A 54 -0.17 -9.44 2.44
C HIS A 54 -0.46 -9.05 0.98
N SER A 55 -0.56 -7.74 0.68
CA SER A 55 -0.98 -7.24 -0.64
C SER A 55 0.16 -7.01 -1.64
N HIS A 56 1.36 -6.69 -1.16
CA HIS A 56 2.54 -6.30 -1.96
C HIS A 56 3.76 -7.19 -1.70
N GLY A 57 3.58 -8.29 -0.97
CA GLY A 57 4.57 -9.32 -0.74
C GLY A 57 5.72 -8.88 0.18
N THR A 58 6.73 -9.74 0.26
CA THR A 58 7.87 -9.60 1.19
C THR A 58 8.72 -8.34 0.98
N ALA A 59 8.63 -7.74 -0.21
CA ALA A 59 9.24 -6.46 -0.55
C ALA A 59 8.64 -5.26 0.22
N ALA A 60 7.45 -5.42 0.80
CA ALA A 60 6.71 -4.37 1.48
C ALA A 60 7.42 -3.74 2.68
N THR A 61 8.39 -4.40 3.31
CA THR A 61 9.16 -3.82 4.43
C THR A 61 10.57 -3.38 4.02
N ASN A 62 10.91 -3.47 2.72
CA ASN A 62 12.24 -3.14 2.23
C ASN A 62 12.44 -1.63 2.06
N LEU A 63 13.42 -1.07 2.78
CA LEU A 63 13.72 0.36 2.73
C LEU A 63 14.19 0.84 1.34
N LYS A 64 14.91 0.02 0.56
CA LYS A 64 15.35 0.40 -0.79
C LYS A 64 14.17 0.59 -1.75
N LEU A 65 13.08 -0.12 -1.53
CA LEU A 65 11.87 -0.02 -2.34
C LEU A 65 10.93 1.11 -1.87
N SER A 66 11.25 1.80 -0.77
CA SER A 66 10.47 2.97 -0.33
C SER A 66 10.42 4.07 -1.39
N ILE A 67 11.51 4.27 -2.15
CA ILE A 67 11.60 5.27 -3.22
C ILE A 67 10.56 4.97 -4.32
N TYR A 68 10.48 3.70 -4.75
CA TYR A 68 9.51 3.24 -5.74
C TYR A 68 8.06 3.50 -5.29
N ARG A 69 7.74 3.18 -4.03
CA ARG A 69 6.41 3.43 -3.46
C ARG A 69 6.08 4.92 -3.39
N ASN A 70 7.01 5.72 -2.88
CA ASN A 70 6.84 7.17 -2.77
C ASN A 70 6.60 7.80 -4.14
N GLN A 71 7.32 7.35 -5.17
CA GLN A 71 7.10 7.80 -6.55
C GLN A 71 5.69 7.48 -7.05
N LYS A 72 5.18 6.26 -6.82
CA LYS A 72 3.78 5.92 -7.18
C LYS A 72 2.78 6.81 -6.46
N VAL A 73 2.89 6.94 -5.14
CA VAL A 73 1.95 7.73 -4.32
C VAL A 73 1.93 9.19 -4.74
N ILE A 74 3.10 9.81 -4.95
CA ILE A 74 3.19 11.21 -5.39
C ILE A 74 2.55 11.40 -6.77
N ARG A 75 2.75 10.46 -7.70
CA ARG A 75 2.12 10.51 -9.03
C ARG A 75 0.60 10.44 -8.94
N THR A 76 0.07 9.52 -8.14
CA THR A 76 -1.37 9.41 -7.87
C THR A 76 -1.92 10.72 -7.32
N ILE A 77 -1.23 11.32 -6.32
CA ILE A 77 -1.66 12.60 -5.73
C ILE A 77 -1.67 13.73 -6.76
N ARG A 78 -0.69 13.76 -7.67
CA ARG A 78 -0.59 14.78 -8.73
C ARG A 78 -1.58 14.57 -9.88
N GLY A 79 -2.18 13.39 -10.01
CA GLY A 79 -2.96 13.01 -11.19
C GLY A 79 -2.14 13.03 -12.48
N ALA A 80 -0.83 12.79 -12.39
CA ALA A 80 0.10 12.95 -13.51
C ALA A 80 0.52 11.61 -14.11
N GLU A 81 0.40 11.48 -15.43
CA GLU A 81 0.99 10.38 -16.22
C GLU A 81 2.47 10.67 -16.50
N GLU A 82 3.27 10.86 -15.44
CA GLU A 82 4.72 11.03 -15.61
C GLU A 82 5.37 9.75 -16.17
N ALA A 83 6.51 9.93 -16.86
CA ALA A 83 7.30 8.84 -17.44
C ALA A 83 7.43 7.64 -16.48
N PRO A 84 7.22 6.40 -16.94
CA PRO A 84 7.03 5.23 -16.08
C PRO A 84 8.20 5.07 -15.10
N VAL A 85 7.88 4.73 -13.84
CA VAL A 85 8.91 4.23 -12.93
C VAL A 85 9.51 3.00 -13.59
N LYS A 86 10.84 2.89 -13.67
CA LYS A 86 11.52 1.84 -14.43
C LYS A 86 10.97 0.45 -14.02
N GLN A 87 10.20 -0.18 -14.91
CA GLN A 87 9.48 -1.43 -14.62
C GLN A 87 10.37 -2.66 -14.85
N GLU A 88 11.30 -2.58 -15.79
CA GLU A 88 12.19 -3.69 -16.14
C GLU A 88 13.57 -3.50 -15.49
N THR A 89 13.76 -4.16 -14.35
CA THR A 89 15.03 -4.13 -13.60
C THR A 89 15.64 -5.51 -13.36
N ALA A 90 14.83 -6.57 -13.48
CA ALA A 90 15.28 -7.95 -13.37
C ALA A 90 15.53 -8.54 -14.77
N PHE A 91 16.51 -9.43 -14.90
CA PHE A 91 16.71 -10.24 -16.11
C PHE A 91 15.71 -11.40 -16.22
N GLN A 92 15.06 -11.75 -15.11
CA GLN A 92 14.09 -12.84 -15.04
C GLN A 92 12.71 -12.32 -15.46
N GLN A 93 11.95 -13.19 -16.13
CA GLN A 93 10.53 -13.00 -16.39
C GLN A 93 9.75 -13.85 -15.39
N PHE A 94 8.76 -13.24 -14.75
CA PHE A 94 7.83 -13.94 -13.85
C PHE A 94 6.53 -14.18 -14.62
N GLU A 95 6.00 -15.40 -14.57
CA GLU A 95 4.72 -15.80 -15.17
C GLU A 95 3.54 -15.53 -14.23
#